data_AF-A0A957QRS0-F1
#
_entry.id   AF-A0A957QRS0-F1
#
_cell.length_a   1.000
_cell.length_b   1.000
_cell.length_c   1.000
_cell.angle_alpha   90.00
_cell.angle_beta   90.00
_cell.angle_gamma   90.00
#
_symmetry.space_group_name_H-M   'P 1'
#
loop_
_entity.id
_entity.type
_entity.pdbx_description
1 polymer ?
#
loop_
_entity_poly.entity_id
_entity_poly.type
_entity_poly.pdbx_seq_one_letter_code
_entity_poly.pdbx_strand_id
1 'polypeptide(L)'
;TCIKIAHAAEAAGKKVILHGGGHTVFGQHFSYAMAAVPWLEYFISSPPGVPLAEAINIPGQAAAEDGWLVPNDGPGFGHELPADWFEPF
;
A
#
# COMPACT_ATOMS: atom_id res chain seq x y z
N THR A 1 13.61 2.77 8.38
CA THR A 1 13.98 1.35 8.50
C THR A 1 13.84 0.62 7.16
N CYS A 2 12.71 0.70 6.46
CA CYS A 2 12.51 0.13 5.11
C CYS A 2 13.25 0.88 3.96
N ILE A 3 13.29 2.22 3.97
CA ILE A 3 13.99 3.01 2.93
C ILE A 3 15.48 2.67 2.83
N LYS A 4 16.16 2.47 3.96
CA LYS A 4 17.59 2.10 3.98
C LYS A 4 17.84 0.76 3.29
N ILE A 5 16.92 -0.20 3.43
CA ILE A 5 16.99 -1.50 2.76
C ILE A 5 16.78 -1.31 1.25
N ALA A 6 15.79 -0.50 0.85
CA ALA A 6 15.55 -0.20 -0.56
C ALA A 6 16.79 0.43 -1.23
N HIS A 7 17.42 1.42 -0.59
CA HIS A 7 18.63 2.05 -1.12
C HIS A 7 19.82 1.09 -1.17
N ALA A 8 19.99 0.24 -0.15
CA ALA A 8 21.04 -0.78 -0.17
C ALA A 8 20.83 -1.81 -1.29
N ALA A 9 19.59 -2.26 -1.49
CA ALA A 9 19.21 -3.15 -2.58
C ALA A 9 19.45 -2.50 -3.94
N GLU A 10 19.03 -1.24 -4.11
CA GLU A 10 19.25 -0.46 -5.34
C GLU A 10 20.73 -0.32 -5.67
N ALA A 11 21.56 0.06 -4.69
CA ALA A 11 23.01 0.16 -4.84
C ALA A 11 23.65 -1.18 -5.23
N ALA A 12 23.04 -2.30 -4.83
CA ALA A 12 23.46 -3.66 -5.21
C ALA A 12 22.81 -4.18 -6.51
N GLY A 13 22.06 -3.34 -7.23
CA GLY A 13 21.33 -3.73 -8.45
C GLY A 13 20.20 -4.75 -8.19
N LYS A 14 19.67 -4.79 -6.97
CA LYS A 14 18.58 -5.68 -6.54
C LYS A 14 17.25 -4.94 -6.52
N LYS A 15 16.18 -5.72 -6.60
CA LYS A 15 14.80 -5.23 -6.51
C LYS A 15 14.21 -5.62 -5.16
N VAL A 16 13.27 -4.81 -4.70
CA VAL A 16 12.54 -5.02 -3.44
C VAL A 16 11.06 -5.07 -3.75
N ILE A 17 10.34 -6.03 -3.19
CA ILE A 17 8.88 -6.09 -3.24
C ILE A 17 8.43 -6.29 -1.80
N LEU A 18 7.71 -5.29 -1.27
CA LEU A 18 7.19 -5.37 0.09
C LEU A 18 6.04 -6.38 0.15
N HIS A 19 6.06 -7.20 1.20
CA HIS A 19 4.88 -7.96 1.57
C HIS A 19 3.75 -6.98 1.94
N GLY A 20 2.57 -7.14 1.32
CA GLY A 20 1.44 -6.23 1.46
C GLY A 20 1.70 -4.83 0.91
N GLY A 21 2.63 -4.68 -0.05
CA GLY A 21 3.02 -3.39 -0.62
C GLY A 21 1.89 -2.59 -1.29
N GLY A 22 0.78 -3.23 -1.65
CA GLY A 22 -0.45 -2.58 -2.13
C GLY A 22 -1.62 -2.66 -1.16
N HIS A 23 -1.46 -3.37 -0.03
CA HIS A 23 -2.56 -3.66 0.89
C HIS A 23 -2.74 -2.62 2.00
N THR A 24 -1.71 -1.83 2.31
CA THR A 24 -1.80 -0.75 3.30
C THR A 24 -1.39 0.57 2.69
N VAL A 25 -1.94 1.68 3.19
CA VAL A 25 -1.56 3.05 2.77
C VAL A 25 -0.05 3.30 2.88
N PHE A 26 0.61 2.72 3.90
CA PHE A 26 2.06 2.80 4.10
C PHE A 26 2.83 2.03 3.02
N GLY A 27 2.38 0.82 2.70
CA GLY A 27 2.96 -0.01 1.65
C GLY A 27 2.81 0.66 0.28
N GLN A 28 1.63 1.21 -0.01
CA GLN A 28 1.32 1.86 -1.29
C GLN A 28 2.26 3.04 -1.53
N HIS A 29 2.43 3.91 -0.54
CA HIS A 29 3.33 5.05 -0.65
C HIS A 29 4.81 4.65 -0.79
N PHE A 30 5.26 3.65 -0.01
CA PHE A 30 6.64 3.16 -0.17
C PHE A 30 6.86 2.56 -1.56
N SER A 31 5.95 1.71 -2.02
CA SER A 31 6.07 1.02 -3.31
C SER A 31 6.04 2.00 -4.47
N TYR A 32 5.20 3.04 -4.38
CA TYR A 32 5.09 4.09 -5.38
C TYR A 32 6.35 4.99 -5.43
N ALA A 33 6.98 5.26 -4.28
CA ALA A 33 8.09 6.20 -4.19
C ALA A 33 9.48 5.59 -4.48
N MET A 34 9.67 4.30 -4.27
CA MET A 34 10.99 3.67 -4.30
C MET A 34 11.32 3.09 -5.69
N ALA A 35 12.34 3.63 -6.35
CA ALA A 35 12.81 3.15 -7.67
C ALA A 35 13.29 1.67 -7.66
N ALA A 36 13.69 1.16 -6.49
CA ALA A 36 14.04 -0.23 -6.29
C ALA A 36 12.84 -1.19 -6.33
N VAL A 37 11.61 -0.67 -6.31
CA VAL A 37 10.35 -1.44 -6.25
C VAL A 37 9.70 -1.48 -7.62
N PRO A 38 9.79 -2.60 -8.36
CA PRO A 38 9.21 -2.71 -9.70
C PRO A 38 7.71 -3.02 -9.67
N TRP A 39 7.24 -3.67 -8.62
CA TRP A 39 5.86 -4.11 -8.41
C TRP A 39 5.55 -4.12 -6.91
N LEU A 40 4.26 -4.06 -6.60
CA LEU A 40 3.75 -4.21 -5.24
C LEU A 40 2.92 -5.48 -5.12
N GLU A 41 2.92 -6.09 -3.94
CA GLU A 41 2.00 -7.18 -3.65
C GLU A 41 0.62 -6.63 -3.29
N TYR A 42 -0.41 -7.01 -4.06
CA TYR A 42 -1.79 -6.70 -3.75
C TYR A 42 -2.48 -7.93 -3.14
N PHE A 43 -2.56 -7.97 -1.82
CA PHE A 43 -3.20 -9.07 -1.10
C PHE A 43 -4.73 -8.94 -1.16
N ILE A 44 -5.40 -10.03 -1.55
CA ILE A 44 -6.85 -10.12 -1.65
C ILE A 44 -7.32 -11.18 -0.64
N SER A 45 -8.01 -10.72 0.40
CA SER A 45 -8.58 -11.62 1.43
C SER A 45 -10.07 -11.91 1.23
N SER A 46 -10.71 -11.26 0.25
CA SER A 46 -12.11 -11.45 -0.04
C SER A 46 -12.37 -12.78 -0.75
N PRO A 47 -13.57 -13.37 -0.60
CA PRO A 47 -13.98 -14.53 -1.38
C PRO A 47 -13.94 -14.26 -2.90
N PRO A 48 -13.79 -15.31 -3.72
CA PRO A 48 -13.91 -15.18 -5.18
C PRO A 48 -15.26 -14.55 -5.58
N GLY A 49 -15.22 -13.61 -6.53
CA GLY A 49 -16.40 -12.93 -7.06
C GLY A 49 -16.78 -11.63 -6.34
N VAL A 50 -16.13 -11.30 -5.22
CA VAL A 50 -16.28 -9.98 -4.57
C VAL A 50 -15.45 -8.93 -5.33
N PRO A 51 -16.02 -7.78 -5.73
CA PRO A 51 -15.28 -6.69 -6.36
C PRO A 51 -14.12 -6.19 -5.47
N LEU A 52 -12.97 -5.85 -6.08
CA LEU A 52 -11.79 -5.40 -5.32
C LEU A 52 -12.05 -4.16 -4.46
N ALA A 53 -12.88 -3.23 -4.96
CA ALA A 53 -13.27 -2.02 -4.23
C ALA A 53 -14.02 -2.34 -2.92
N GLU A 54 -14.76 -3.45 -2.87
CA GLU A 54 -15.47 -3.91 -1.67
C GLU A 54 -14.56 -4.67 -0.70
N ALA A 55 -13.36 -5.07 -1.15
CA ALA A 55 -12.37 -5.78 -0.32
C ALA A 55 -11.44 -4.83 0.46
N ILE A 56 -11.60 -3.51 0.29
CA ILE A 56 -10.81 -2.48 0.97
C ILE A 56 -11.37 -2.25 2.36
N ASN A 57 -10.50 -2.45 3.37
CA ASN A 57 -10.90 -2.36 4.78
C ASN A 57 -10.26 -1.19 5.52
N ILE A 58 -9.35 -0.44 4.87
CA ILE A 58 -8.63 0.69 5.45
C ILE A 58 -9.07 1.95 4.70
N PRO A 59 -9.80 2.87 5.35
CA PRO A 59 -10.21 4.12 4.71
C PRO A 59 -8.98 4.92 4.23
N GLY A 60 -9.06 5.43 2.99
CA GLY A 60 -7.94 6.04 2.29
C GLY A 60 -7.01 5.05 1.55
N GLN A 61 -7.14 3.75 1.71
CA GLN A 61 -6.40 2.80 0.86
C GLN A 61 -6.90 2.88 -0.59
N ALA A 62 -5.98 3.06 -1.55
CA ALA A 62 -6.31 3.03 -2.96
C ALA A 62 -6.59 1.60 -3.45
N ALA A 63 -7.57 1.43 -4.32
CA ALA A 63 -7.82 0.17 -5.03
C ALA A 63 -6.82 -0.01 -6.17
N ALA A 64 -6.49 -1.26 -6.51
CA ALA A 64 -5.87 -1.54 -7.80
C ALA A 64 -6.95 -1.61 -8.90
N GLU A 65 -6.69 -0.96 -10.02
CA GLU A 65 -7.54 -0.94 -11.20
C GLU A 65 -6.69 -1.33 -12.42
N ASP A 66 -7.14 -2.32 -13.19
CA ASP A 66 -6.43 -2.83 -14.37
C ASP A 66 -4.95 -3.17 -14.15
N GLY A 67 -4.61 -3.65 -12.95
CA GLY A 67 -3.24 -4.02 -12.56
C GLY A 67 -2.36 -2.84 -12.12
N TRP A 68 -2.91 -1.63 -12.05
CA TRP A 68 -2.24 -0.41 -11.61
C TRP A 68 -2.82 0.10 -10.30
N LEU A 69 -2.02 0.87 -9.56
CA LEU A 69 -2.43 1.50 -8.32
C LEU A 69 -1.68 2.82 -8.15
N VAL A 70 -2.42 3.87 -7.83
CA VAL A 70 -1.87 5.17 -7.44
C VAL A 70 -2.37 5.47 -6.02
N PRO A 71 -1.49 5.75 -5.04
CA PRO A 71 -1.94 6.17 -3.71
C PRO A 71 -2.79 7.44 -3.81
N ASN A 72 -3.73 7.63 -2.88
CA ASN A 72 -4.53 8.85 -2.85
C ASN A 72 -3.65 10.10 -2.55
N ASP A 73 -4.17 11.29 -2.85
CA ASP A 73 -3.46 12.58 -2.74
C ASP A 73 -3.70 13.33 -1.41
N GLY A 74 -4.34 12.68 -0.44
CA GLY A 74 -4.56 13.21 0.89
C GLY A 74 -3.26 13.43 1.68
N PRO A 75 -3.30 14.25 2.75
CA PRO A 75 -2.11 14.57 3.52
C PRO A 75 -1.46 13.35 4.18
N GLY A 76 -0.13 13.34 4.23
CA GLY A 76 0.64 12.24 4.84
C GLY A 76 0.59 10.98 3.98
N PHE A 77 -0.07 9.93 4.50
CA PHE A 77 -0.34 8.69 3.75
C PHE A 77 -1.77 8.66 3.16
N GLY A 78 -2.53 9.76 3.32
CA GLY A 78 -3.93 9.79 2.94
C GLY A 78 -4.79 8.79 3.72
N HIS A 79 -4.38 8.42 4.93
CA HIS A 79 -5.12 7.50 5.79
C HIS A 79 -6.28 8.26 6.43
N GLU A 80 -7.49 7.76 6.21
CA GLU A 80 -8.68 8.29 6.86
C GLU A 80 -8.96 7.47 8.12
N LEU A 81 -9.02 8.13 9.27
CA LEU A 81 -9.34 7.49 10.55
C LEU A 81 -10.67 8.06 11.04
N PRO A 82 -11.78 7.31 10.88
CA PRO A 82 -13.09 7.74 11.34
C PRO A 82 -13.08 8.04 12.84
N ALA A 83 -13.68 9.16 13.24
CA ALA A 83 -13.65 9.60 14.64
C ALA A 83 -14.38 8.63 15.59
N ASP A 84 -15.36 7.90 15.08
CA ASP A 84 -16.13 6.87 15.77
C ASP A 84 -15.33 5.57 16.02
N TRP A 85 -14.14 5.42 15.44
CA TRP A 85 -13.24 4.29 15.74
C TRP A 85 -12.49 4.47 17.06
N PHE A 86 -12.53 5.66 17.65
CA PHE A 86 -11.82 5.98 18.88
C PHE A 86 -12.78 5.96 20.06
N GLU A 87 -12.57 5.05 21.01
CA GLU A 87 -13.26 5.03 22.29
C GLU A 87 -12.26 5.37 23.41
N PRO A 88 -12.67 6.14 24.44
CA PRO A 88 -11.85 6.34 25.63
C PRO A 88 -11.51 5.01 26.30
N PHE A 89 -10.25 4.86 26.73
CA PHE A 89 -9.75 3.69 27.43
C PHE A 89 -10.12 3.67 28.92
#